data_AF-A0A4V0NH18-F1
#
_entry.id   AF-A0A4V0NH18-F1
#
_cell.length_a   1.000
_cell.length_b   1.000
_cell.length_c   1.000
_cell.angle_alpha   90.00
_cell.angle_beta   90.00
_cell.angle_gamma   90.00
#
_symmetry.space_group_name_H-M   'P 1'
#
loop_
_entity.id
_entity.type
_entity.pdbx_description
1 polymer ?
#
loop_
_entity_poly.entity_id
_entity_poly.type
_entity_poly.pdbx_seq_one_letter_code
_entity_poly.pdbx_strand_id
1 'polypeptide(L)'
;MSRAYTRFGFGGACGKLRGVDDEVTGTPPRAGSTARNAAEIRGRIAACFSLAELRRFAEELGVPDIPWDRGMQGAAHELVRRFEQRRELWSLVEQLRAVRPLVEWPDMPTVPPASSIAQAHADIPRPAPLPNLAPLPVPSPPTEVPTLAPPPIPPTTRTPTVPTPEPAAARPRGAGGPARPAVPPGAAERAPARAARRVDSRLLLAALGLVVASLVVAFLIGRASSAPDGEAAPASAAAASAAPAPPTTARPDGVAARAAAAIERRIESVARACEIPPGAADDVMRRAFERCGPAPTHAAQRAAPAQGSDAPAEVPAARPDAPGAAPRAAAAAANAPAGGNSGCVGACERRHQACRATQCGKEPTQGSQYQRYQNCLSTCLEQASRCRLGCL
;
A
#
# COMPACT_ATOMS: atom_id res chain seq x y z
N MET A 1 9.13 -32.25 -15.65
CA MET A 1 10.07 -31.36 -16.35
C MET A 1 10.56 -30.31 -15.37
N SER A 2 11.67 -30.57 -14.67
CA SER A 2 12.23 -29.68 -13.67
C SER A 2 13.15 -28.67 -14.34
N ARG A 3 12.67 -27.44 -14.54
CA ARG A 3 13.54 -26.34 -15.01
C ARG A 3 14.38 -25.86 -13.83
N ALA A 4 15.70 -26.02 -13.94
CA ALA A 4 16.66 -25.49 -12.98
C ALA A 4 16.61 -23.96 -13.01
N TYR A 5 16.12 -23.35 -11.93
CA TYR A 5 16.06 -21.90 -11.77
C TYR A 5 17.46 -21.35 -11.50
N THR A 6 18.06 -20.71 -12.49
CA THR A 6 19.17 -19.78 -12.24
C THR A 6 18.64 -18.60 -11.45
N ARG A 7 18.92 -18.62 -10.15
CA ARG A 7 18.60 -17.60 -9.15
C ARG A 7 19.36 -16.31 -9.50
N PHE A 8 18.80 -15.48 -10.37
CA PHE A 8 19.29 -14.12 -10.60
C PHE A 8 18.90 -13.25 -9.40
N GLY A 9 19.83 -13.11 -8.46
CA GLY A 9 19.69 -12.27 -7.27
C GLY A 9 19.74 -10.79 -7.62
N PHE A 10 18.62 -10.22 -8.08
CA PHE A 10 18.41 -8.77 -7.98
C PHE A 10 17.93 -8.47 -6.56
N GLY A 11 18.90 -8.17 -5.70
CA GLY A 11 18.71 -7.78 -4.30
C GLY A 11 18.07 -6.41 -4.16
N GLY A 12 16.80 -6.27 -4.55
CA GLY A 12 15.94 -5.25 -3.99
C GLY A 12 15.65 -5.66 -2.54
N ALA A 13 16.25 -4.97 -1.58
CA ALA A 13 15.99 -5.22 -0.17
C ALA A 13 14.50 -4.94 0.12
N CYS A 14 13.70 -5.98 0.26
CA CYS A 14 12.41 -5.87 0.94
C CYS A 14 12.72 -5.42 2.37
N GLY A 15 12.62 -4.11 2.62
CA GLY A 15 12.66 -3.62 3.99
C GLY A 15 11.57 -4.34 4.78
N LYS A 16 11.91 -4.80 6.00
CA LYS A 16 10.93 -5.30 6.98
C LYS A 16 9.84 -4.24 7.13
N LEU A 17 8.71 -4.44 6.46
CA LEU A 17 7.51 -3.65 6.75
C LEU A 17 7.11 -4.04 8.17
N ARG A 18 7.23 -3.10 9.12
CA ARG A 18 6.80 -3.31 10.50
C ARG A 18 5.35 -3.80 10.47
N GLY A 19 5.15 -5.04 10.89
CA GLY A 19 3.84 -5.57 11.20
C GLY A 19 3.21 -4.66 12.24
N VAL A 20 1.97 -4.24 11.98
CA VAL A 20 1.12 -3.69 13.02
C VAL A 20 0.64 -4.90 13.80
N ASP A 21 1.43 -5.32 14.79
CA ASP A 21 1.05 -6.36 15.74
C ASP A 21 -0.10 -5.80 16.59
N ASP A 22 -1.34 -6.11 16.22
CA ASP A 22 -2.50 -5.91 17.09
C ASP A 22 -2.55 -7.08 18.09
N GLU A 23 -2.47 -6.71 19.35
CA GLU A 23 -2.48 -7.56 20.54
C GLU A 23 -3.62 -8.60 20.52
N VAL A 24 -3.24 -9.84 20.83
CA VAL A 24 -4.07 -11.06 20.74
C VAL A 24 -5.12 -11.08 21.85
N THR A 25 -6.35 -10.69 21.51
CA THR A 25 -7.55 -11.00 22.32
C THR A 25 -8.40 -12.03 21.60
N GLY A 26 -8.41 -13.27 22.12
CA GLY A 26 -8.95 -14.50 21.53
C GLY A 26 -10.42 -14.46 21.11
N THR A 27 -10.72 -13.81 20.00
CA THR A 27 -12.04 -13.82 19.36
C THR A 27 -11.98 -14.77 18.16
N PRO A 28 -12.94 -15.69 17.98
CA PRO A 28 -12.91 -16.66 16.88
C PRO A 28 -12.85 -15.96 15.52
N PRO A 29 -12.20 -16.59 14.51
CA PRO A 29 -11.92 -15.98 13.22
C PRO A 29 -13.22 -15.70 12.45
N ARG A 30 -13.74 -14.48 12.59
CA ARG A 30 -14.81 -13.95 11.75
C ARG A 30 -14.29 -13.75 10.33
N ALA A 31 -15.19 -13.84 9.35
CA ALA A 31 -14.97 -13.58 7.92
C ALA A 31 -14.25 -12.25 7.57
N GLY A 32 -13.97 -11.38 8.54
CA GLY A 32 -13.07 -10.24 8.37
C GLY A 32 -11.58 -10.60 8.28
N SER A 33 -11.15 -11.81 8.69
CA SER A 33 -9.73 -12.20 8.62
C SER A 33 -9.24 -12.39 7.18
N THR A 34 -10.06 -12.96 6.30
CA THR A 34 -9.68 -13.22 4.90
C THR A 34 -9.46 -11.92 4.12
N ALA A 35 -10.37 -10.95 4.28
CA ALA A 35 -10.24 -9.64 3.63
C ALA A 35 -9.01 -8.87 4.14
N ARG A 36 -8.71 -8.96 5.45
CA ARG A 36 -7.51 -8.38 6.06
C ARG A 36 -6.25 -9.04 5.49
N ASN A 37 -6.23 -10.37 5.39
CA ASN A 37 -5.13 -11.14 4.82
C ASN A 37 -4.91 -10.80 3.34
N ALA A 38 -5.97 -10.65 2.54
CA ALA A 38 -5.84 -10.29 1.13
C ALA A 38 -5.24 -8.88 0.95
N ALA A 39 -5.60 -7.91 1.78
CA ALA A 39 -4.98 -6.58 1.76
C ALA A 39 -3.49 -6.63 2.10
N GLU A 40 -3.14 -7.41 3.12
CA GLU A 40 -1.75 -7.59 3.54
C GLU A 40 -0.90 -8.28 2.47
N ILE A 41 -1.40 -9.37 1.88
CA ILE A 41 -0.73 -10.09 0.79
C ILE A 41 -0.47 -9.14 -0.39
N ARG A 42 -1.46 -8.33 -0.79
CA ARG A 42 -1.30 -7.32 -1.86
C ARG A 42 -0.19 -6.32 -1.55
N GLY A 43 -0.16 -5.80 -0.31
CA GLY A 43 0.89 -4.87 0.13
C GLY A 43 2.28 -5.49 0.09
N ARG A 44 2.42 -6.73 0.58
CA ARG A 44 3.70 -7.46 0.58
C ARG A 44 4.18 -7.82 -0.83
N ILE A 45 3.29 -8.25 -1.72
CA ILE A 45 3.64 -8.48 -3.14
C ILE A 45 4.15 -7.19 -3.77
N ALA A 46 3.44 -6.08 -3.59
CA ALA A 46 3.86 -4.79 -4.15
C ALA A 46 5.21 -4.32 -3.55
N ALA A 47 5.46 -4.56 -2.27
CA ALA A 47 6.75 -4.19 -1.68
C ALA A 47 7.92 -5.06 -2.17
N CYS A 48 7.66 -6.33 -2.52
CA CYS A 48 8.71 -7.32 -2.72
C CYS A 48 8.97 -7.79 -4.14
N PHE A 49 8.10 -7.46 -5.08
CA PHE A 49 8.26 -7.83 -6.47
C PHE A 49 8.42 -6.58 -7.32
N SER A 50 9.39 -6.60 -8.23
CA SER A 50 9.35 -5.69 -9.37
C SER A 50 8.20 -6.09 -10.31
N LEU A 51 7.74 -5.13 -11.13
CA LEU A 51 6.67 -5.38 -12.10
C LEU A 51 7.01 -6.53 -13.07
N ALA A 52 8.28 -6.64 -13.48
CA ALA A 52 8.74 -7.68 -14.39
C ALA A 52 8.75 -9.07 -13.73
N GLU A 53 9.17 -9.16 -12.47
CA GLU A 53 9.11 -10.41 -11.70
C GLU A 53 7.68 -10.85 -11.46
N LEU A 54 6.79 -9.91 -11.08
CA LEU A 54 5.38 -10.22 -10.86
C LEU A 54 4.70 -10.73 -12.13
N ARG A 55 5.07 -10.19 -13.30
CA ARG A 55 4.58 -10.67 -14.60
C ARG A 55 5.01 -12.11 -14.87
N ARG A 56 6.30 -12.41 -14.75
CA ARG A 56 6.81 -13.78 -14.93
C ARG A 56 6.15 -14.75 -13.95
N PHE A 57 6.02 -14.33 -12.70
CA PHE A 57 5.36 -15.14 -11.69
C PHE A 57 3.89 -15.41 -12.07
N ALA A 58 3.13 -14.39 -12.49
CA ALA A 58 1.75 -14.58 -12.93
C ALA A 58 1.61 -15.51 -14.16
N GLU A 59 2.56 -15.44 -15.10
CA GLU A 59 2.64 -16.34 -16.26
C GLU A 59 2.91 -17.78 -15.83
N GLU A 60 3.83 -18.01 -14.88
CA GLU A 60 4.11 -19.33 -14.30
C GLU A 60 2.90 -19.92 -13.56
N LEU A 61 2.10 -19.07 -12.91
CA LEU A 61 0.87 -19.48 -12.24
C LEU A 61 -0.31 -19.69 -13.20
N GLY A 62 -0.12 -19.45 -14.50
CA GLY A 62 -1.17 -19.58 -15.51
C GLY A 62 -2.32 -18.60 -15.26
N VAL A 63 -2.02 -17.37 -14.81
CA VAL A 63 -3.00 -16.30 -14.62
C VAL A 63 -2.84 -15.27 -15.75
N PRO A 64 -3.41 -15.53 -16.95
CA PRO A 64 -3.36 -14.58 -18.07
C PRO A 64 -4.21 -13.34 -17.76
N ASP A 65 -4.09 -12.28 -18.56
CA ASP A 65 -5.00 -11.12 -18.54
C ASP A 65 -4.96 -10.25 -17.27
N ILE A 66 -3.80 -10.09 -16.62
CA ILE A 66 -3.66 -9.07 -15.57
C ILE A 66 -3.45 -7.70 -16.24
N PRO A 67 -4.26 -6.67 -15.91
CA PRO A 67 -4.09 -5.32 -16.43
C PRO A 67 -2.84 -4.65 -15.83
N TRP A 68 -1.72 -4.73 -16.55
CA TRP A 68 -0.43 -4.19 -16.12
C TRP A 68 -0.32 -2.67 -16.24
N ASP A 69 -1.26 -2.02 -16.92
CA ASP A 69 -1.35 -0.57 -17.14
C ASP A 69 -1.60 0.21 -15.85
N ARG A 70 -2.22 -0.43 -14.85
CA ARG A 70 -2.48 0.16 -13.52
C ARG A 70 -1.27 0.14 -12.58
N GLY A 71 -0.10 -0.25 -13.09
CA GLY A 71 1.12 -0.39 -12.33
C GLY A 71 1.12 -1.58 -11.38
N MET A 72 2.15 -1.66 -10.55
CA MET A 72 2.44 -2.82 -9.71
C MET A 72 1.36 -3.07 -8.62
N GLN A 73 0.84 -2.02 -7.99
CA GLN A 73 -0.24 -2.16 -7.00
C GLN A 73 -1.54 -2.71 -7.63
N GLY A 74 -1.90 -2.22 -8.82
CA GLY A 74 -3.07 -2.71 -9.56
C GLY A 74 -2.91 -4.16 -10.00
N ALA A 75 -1.73 -4.52 -10.50
CA ALA A 75 -1.42 -5.90 -10.90
C ALA A 75 -1.43 -6.87 -9.71
N ALA A 76 -0.82 -6.48 -8.58
CA ALA A 76 -0.85 -7.28 -7.35
C ALA A 76 -2.28 -7.45 -6.84
N HIS A 77 -3.10 -6.39 -6.94
CA HIS A 77 -4.50 -6.45 -6.56
C HIS A 77 -5.28 -7.47 -7.40
N GLU A 78 -5.17 -7.43 -8.72
CA GLU A 78 -5.89 -8.35 -9.61
C GLU A 78 -5.39 -9.79 -9.48
N LEU A 79 -4.08 -10.01 -9.27
CA LEU A 79 -3.54 -11.35 -9.01
C LEU A 79 -4.20 -11.95 -7.77
N VAL A 80 -4.19 -11.23 -6.65
CA VAL A 80 -4.79 -11.69 -5.40
C VAL A 80 -6.30 -11.89 -5.54
N ARG A 81 -6.99 -10.96 -6.22
CA ARG A 81 -8.44 -11.04 -6.48
C ARG A 81 -8.81 -12.30 -7.26
N ARG A 82 -8.02 -12.70 -8.27
CA ARG A 82 -8.25 -13.94 -9.06
C ARG A 82 -8.13 -15.19 -8.20
N PHE A 83 -7.12 -15.27 -7.33
CA PHE A 83 -6.96 -16.39 -6.40
C PHE A 83 -8.03 -16.40 -5.30
N GLU A 84 -8.48 -15.23 -4.84
CA GLU A 84 -9.59 -15.11 -3.90
C GLU A 84 -10.91 -15.61 -4.52
N GLN A 85 -11.20 -15.25 -5.78
CA GLN A 85 -12.38 -15.73 -6.51
C GLN A 85 -12.39 -17.25 -6.68
N ARG A 86 -11.21 -17.87 -6.88
CA ARG A 86 -11.04 -19.32 -6.96
C ARG A 86 -11.00 -20.02 -5.59
N ARG A 87 -10.97 -19.26 -4.48
CA ARG A 87 -10.72 -19.75 -3.11
C ARG A 87 -9.37 -20.46 -2.95
N GLU A 88 -8.38 -20.06 -3.74
CA GLU A 88 -7.02 -20.62 -3.80
C GLU A 88 -5.96 -19.64 -3.23
N LEU A 89 -6.39 -18.69 -2.40
CA LEU A 89 -5.50 -17.67 -1.82
C LEU A 89 -4.28 -18.30 -1.11
N TRP A 90 -4.47 -19.47 -0.49
CA TRP A 90 -3.42 -20.19 0.23
C TRP A 90 -2.37 -20.80 -0.70
N SER A 91 -2.78 -21.37 -1.82
CA SER A 91 -1.86 -21.90 -2.84
C SER A 91 -0.95 -20.80 -3.39
N LEU A 92 -1.48 -19.58 -3.55
CA LEU A 92 -0.70 -18.41 -3.92
C LEU A 92 0.34 -18.06 -2.85
N VAL A 93 -0.04 -18.05 -1.56
CA VAL A 93 0.88 -17.75 -0.45
C VAL A 93 2.01 -18.79 -0.37
N GLU A 94 1.70 -20.07 -0.58
CA GLU A 94 2.71 -21.14 -0.60
C GLU A 94 3.71 -20.95 -1.74
N GLN A 95 3.24 -20.61 -2.94
CA GLN A 95 4.10 -20.30 -4.09
C GLN A 95 4.93 -19.03 -3.87
N LEU A 96 4.34 -17.98 -3.29
CA LEU A 96 5.07 -16.75 -2.93
C LEU A 96 6.18 -17.03 -1.91
N ARG A 97 5.91 -17.89 -0.92
CA ARG A 97 6.89 -18.33 0.09
C ARG A 97 8.02 -19.14 -0.55
N ALA A 98 7.73 -19.99 -1.54
CA ALA A 98 8.74 -20.73 -2.29
C ALA A 98 9.67 -19.81 -3.08
N VAL A 99 9.13 -18.75 -3.72
CA VAL A 99 9.94 -17.81 -4.52
C VAL A 99 10.68 -16.79 -3.65
N ARG A 100 10.09 -16.35 -2.54
CA ARG A 100 10.64 -15.34 -1.61
C ARG A 100 10.54 -15.82 -0.15
N PRO A 101 11.40 -16.76 0.29
CA PRO A 101 11.33 -17.33 1.63
C PRO A 101 11.74 -16.37 2.75
N LEU A 102 12.48 -15.30 2.41
CA LEU A 102 12.92 -14.27 3.37
C LEU A 102 11.82 -13.25 3.70
N VAL A 103 10.72 -13.25 2.96
CA VAL A 103 9.58 -12.37 3.22
C VAL A 103 8.66 -13.11 4.17
N GLU A 104 8.37 -12.50 5.33
CA GLU A 104 7.31 -12.99 6.21
C GLU A 104 6.00 -12.90 5.44
N TRP A 105 5.33 -14.01 5.20
CA TRP A 105 4.01 -14.04 4.55
C TRP A 105 2.98 -14.35 5.64
N PRO A 106 1.79 -13.73 5.62
CA PRO A 106 0.76 -13.97 6.63
C PRO A 106 0.57 -15.47 6.82
N ASP A 107 0.70 -15.89 8.08
CA ASP A 107 0.72 -17.31 8.38
C ASP A 107 -0.61 -17.95 8.00
N MET A 108 -0.50 -19.14 7.42
CA MET A 108 -1.67 -19.98 7.28
C MET A 108 -2.22 -20.16 8.69
N PRO A 109 -3.53 -19.96 8.93
CA PRO A 109 -4.13 -20.50 10.13
C PRO A 109 -3.80 -21.98 10.09
N THR A 110 -2.85 -22.40 10.93
CA THR A 110 -2.48 -23.79 11.08
C THR A 110 -3.74 -24.40 11.67
N VAL A 111 -4.64 -24.87 10.80
CA VAL A 111 -5.77 -25.67 11.22
C VAL A 111 -5.10 -26.82 11.94
N PRO A 112 -5.23 -26.92 13.28
CA PRO A 112 -4.56 -27.99 14.00
C PRO A 112 -4.97 -29.29 13.31
N PRO A 113 -4.01 -30.18 12.97
CA PRO A 113 -4.34 -31.42 12.31
C PRO A 113 -5.48 -32.07 13.10
N ALA A 114 -6.53 -32.54 12.42
CA ALA A 114 -7.73 -33.08 13.06
C ALA A 114 -7.43 -34.15 14.13
N SER A 115 -6.24 -34.75 14.07
CA SER A 115 -5.65 -35.64 15.05
C SER A 115 -5.50 -35.05 16.47
N SER A 116 -5.32 -33.73 16.64
CA SER A 116 -5.16 -33.12 17.98
C SER A 116 -6.47 -32.95 18.74
N ILE A 117 -7.62 -32.88 18.06
CA ILE A 117 -8.93 -32.80 18.73
C ILE A 117 -9.34 -34.19 19.26
N ALA A 118 -8.91 -35.27 18.59
CA ALA A 118 -9.17 -36.63 19.06
C ALA A 118 -8.38 -37.00 20.34
N GLN A 119 -7.20 -36.43 20.57
CA GLN A 119 -6.40 -36.69 21.78
C GLN A 119 -6.75 -35.79 22.96
N ALA A 120 -7.30 -34.59 22.74
CA ALA A 120 -7.77 -33.73 23.84
C ALA A 120 -9.05 -34.27 24.54
N HIS A 121 -9.75 -35.24 23.93
CA HIS A 121 -10.87 -35.93 24.57
C HIS A 121 -10.47 -37.18 25.38
N ALA A 122 -9.20 -37.58 25.37
CA ALA A 122 -8.75 -38.76 26.13
C ALA A 122 -8.41 -38.45 27.60
N ASP A 123 -8.26 -37.16 27.97
CA ASP A 123 -7.87 -36.72 29.31
C ASP A 123 -8.96 -35.93 30.06
N ILE A 124 -10.23 -36.12 29.70
CA ILE A 124 -11.33 -35.69 30.58
C ILE A 124 -11.51 -36.78 31.65
N PRO A 125 -11.27 -36.50 32.95
CA PRO A 125 -11.54 -37.46 34.01
C PRO A 125 -13.02 -37.84 33.95
N ARG A 126 -13.25 -39.13 33.72
CA ARG A 126 -14.58 -39.76 33.64
C ARG A 126 -15.39 -39.33 34.88
N PRO A 127 -16.49 -38.56 34.74
CA PRO A 127 -17.34 -38.26 35.88
C PRO A 127 -17.91 -39.57 36.44
N ALA A 128 -17.99 -39.63 37.77
CA ALA A 128 -18.49 -40.79 38.51
C ALA A 128 -19.84 -41.27 37.95
N PRO A 129 -20.08 -42.60 37.93
CA PRO A 129 -21.32 -43.16 37.39
C PRO A 129 -22.52 -42.63 38.17
N LEU A 130 -23.39 -41.89 37.47
CA LEU A 130 -24.71 -41.54 37.97
C LEU A 130 -25.57 -42.82 38.10
N PRO A 131 -26.47 -42.88 39.09
CA PRO A 131 -27.33 -44.03 39.31
C PRO A 131 -28.29 -44.24 38.13
N ASN A 132 -28.09 -45.38 37.48
CA ASN A 132 -29.02 -46.20 36.70
C ASN A 132 -30.40 -45.56 36.39
N LEU A 133 -30.46 -44.78 35.31
CA LEU A 133 -31.73 -44.46 34.65
C LEU A 133 -31.89 -45.40 33.46
N ALA A 134 -33.00 -46.14 33.48
CA ALA A 134 -33.34 -47.14 32.48
C ALA A 134 -33.32 -46.56 31.05
N PRO A 135 -32.69 -47.25 30.08
CA PRO A 135 -32.65 -46.78 28.70
C PRO A 135 -34.04 -46.89 28.06
N LEU A 136 -34.51 -45.77 27.53
CA LEU A 136 -35.63 -45.75 26.58
C LEU A 136 -35.19 -46.41 25.26
N PRO A 137 -36.06 -47.20 24.60
CA PRO A 137 -35.74 -47.88 23.36
C PRO A 137 -35.60 -46.86 22.22
N VAL A 138 -34.37 -46.74 21.69
CA VAL A 138 -34.09 -45.96 20.48
C VAL A 138 -34.24 -46.90 19.27
N PRO A 139 -35.03 -46.55 18.24
CA PRO A 139 -35.19 -47.35 17.05
C PRO A 139 -33.90 -47.35 16.21
N SER A 140 -33.47 -48.55 15.82
CA SER A 140 -32.33 -48.82 14.94
C SER A 140 -32.52 -48.16 13.56
N PRO A 141 -31.49 -47.51 12.98
CA PRO A 141 -31.54 -47.08 11.58
C PRO A 141 -31.43 -48.31 10.64
N PRO A 142 -32.11 -48.28 9.48
CA PRO A 142 -32.08 -49.38 8.53
C PRO A 142 -30.73 -49.48 7.81
N THR A 143 -30.24 -50.72 7.75
CA THR A 143 -29.16 -51.19 6.89
C THR A 143 -29.63 -51.21 5.44
N GLU A 144 -29.06 -50.36 4.57
CA GLU A 144 -29.24 -50.42 3.11
C GLU A 144 -27.86 -50.39 2.43
N VAL A 145 -27.39 -51.56 2.00
CA VAL A 145 -27.27 -52.09 0.62
C VAL A 145 -25.87 -51.88 0.02
N PRO A 146 -25.18 -52.96 -0.43
CA PRO A 146 -23.90 -52.88 -1.11
C PRO A 146 -24.04 -52.67 -2.64
N THR A 147 -23.04 -51.99 -3.20
CA THR A 147 -22.50 -52.18 -4.56
C THR A 147 -23.33 -51.71 -5.75
N LEU A 148 -22.88 -50.60 -6.35
CA LEU A 148 -22.88 -50.44 -7.80
C LEU A 148 -21.56 -49.80 -8.24
N ALA A 149 -20.75 -50.59 -8.93
CA ALA A 149 -19.53 -50.15 -9.59
C ALA A 149 -19.86 -49.16 -10.72
N PRO A 150 -19.07 -48.08 -10.89
CA PRO A 150 -19.20 -47.19 -12.04
C PRO A 150 -18.71 -47.88 -13.34
N PRO A 151 -19.36 -47.64 -14.49
CA PRO A 151 -18.96 -48.21 -15.77
C PRO A 151 -17.64 -47.60 -16.29
N PRO A 152 -16.86 -48.34 -17.10
CA PRO A 152 -15.62 -47.86 -17.70
C PRO A 152 -15.87 -46.77 -18.75
N ILE A 153 -15.15 -45.66 -18.62
CA ILE A 153 -15.13 -44.55 -19.58
C ILE A 153 -14.30 -44.97 -20.81
N PRO A 154 -14.80 -44.84 -22.05
CA PRO A 154 -14.02 -45.14 -23.25
C PRO A 154 -12.93 -44.07 -23.50
N PRO A 155 -11.75 -44.45 -24.05
CA PRO A 155 -10.70 -43.49 -24.37
C PRO A 155 -11.11 -42.66 -25.58
N THR A 156 -11.37 -41.36 -25.39
CA THR A 156 -11.49 -40.41 -26.50
C THR A 156 -10.09 -39.99 -26.95
N THR A 157 -9.64 -40.62 -28.01
CA THR A 157 -8.50 -40.18 -28.83
C THR A 157 -8.94 -38.94 -29.60
N ARG A 158 -8.54 -37.75 -29.14
CA ARG A 158 -8.52 -36.55 -29.99
C ARG A 158 -7.24 -35.78 -29.74
N THR A 159 -6.26 -36.08 -30.57
CA THR A 159 -5.06 -35.29 -30.84
C THR A 159 -5.49 -34.04 -31.64
N PRO A 160 -5.35 -32.82 -31.13
CA PRO A 160 -5.31 -31.66 -32.00
C PRO A 160 -3.94 -31.61 -32.68
N THR A 161 -3.92 -31.92 -33.97
CA THR A 161 -2.81 -31.64 -34.88
C THR A 161 -2.60 -30.13 -34.92
N VAL A 162 -1.58 -29.63 -34.22
CA VAL A 162 -1.09 -28.27 -34.41
C VAL A 162 -0.08 -28.31 -35.58
N PRO A 163 -0.27 -27.53 -36.65
CA PRO A 163 0.69 -27.45 -37.73
C PRO A 163 2.00 -26.83 -37.23
N THR A 164 3.07 -27.60 -37.36
CA THR A 164 4.47 -27.20 -37.23
C THR A 164 4.77 -26.06 -38.23
N PRO A 165 5.20 -24.87 -37.80
CA PRO A 165 5.81 -23.92 -38.71
C PRO A 165 7.18 -24.44 -39.14
N GLU A 166 7.28 -24.63 -40.45
CA GLU A 166 8.45 -24.95 -41.25
C GLU A 166 9.67 -24.08 -40.88
N PRO A 167 10.85 -24.68 -40.57
CA PRO A 167 12.08 -23.93 -40.44
C PRO A 167 12.58 -23.56 -41.84
N ALA A 168 12.43 -22.28 -42.19
CA ALA A 168 13.01 -21.73 -43.40
C ALA A 168 14.54 -21.90 -43.39
N ALA A 169 14.97 -22.75 -44.31
CA ALA A 169 16.29 -22.96 -44.88
C ALA A 169 17.37 -21.94 -44.50
N ALA A 170 18.41 -22.47 -43.86
CA ALA A 170 19.76 -21.95 -43.95
C ALA A 170 20.21 -21.86 -45.43
N ARG A 171 20.78 -20.72 -45.81
CA ARG A 171 21.63 -20.54 -47.00
C ARG A 171 22.77 -19.55 -46.68
N PRO A 172 23.89 -19.63 -47.42
CA PRO A 172 25.17 -19.93 -46.80
C PRO A 172 26.13 -18.74 -46.70
N ARG A 173 27.16 -18.94 -45.86
CA ARG A 173 28.43 -18.21 -45.88
C ARG A 173 29.00 -18.17 -47.30
N GLY A 174 29.16 -16.98 -47.86
CA GLY A 174 30.00 -16.69 -49.00
C GLY A 174 30.94 -15.55 -48.65
N ALA A 175 32.24 -15.87 -48.61
CA ALA A 175 33.33 -14.92 -48.46
C ALA A 175 33.54 -14.12 -49.75
N GLY A 176 33.93 -12.84 -49.61
CA GLY A 176 34.44 -12.01 -50.70
C GLY A 176 34.18 -10.53 -50.46
N GLY A 177 35.20 -9.79 -50.00
CA GLY A 177 35.24 -8.31 -50.15
C GLY A 177 35.49 -7.91 -51.61
N PRO A 178 35.87 -6.66 -51.94
CA PRO A 178 36.13 -5.49 -51.09
C PRO A 178 35.39 -4.21 -51.58
N ALA A 179 35.81 -3.06 -51.02
CA ALA A 179 35.66 -1.69 -51.53
C ALA A 179 34.49 -0.84 -50.99
N ARG A 180 34.91 0.23 -50.28
CA ARG A 180 34.16 1.45 -49.98
C ARG A 180 33.55 2.05 -51.27
N PRO A 181 32.46 2.83 -51.13
CA PRO A 181 32.63 4.26 -51.38
C PRO A 181 32.05 5.14 -50.28
N ALA A 182 32.58 6.36 -50.26
CA ALA A 182 32.33 7.42 -49.29
C ALA A 182 30.84 7.82 -49.20
N VAL A 183 30.37 8.05 -47.97
CA VAL A 183 29.08 8.67 -47.67
C VAL A 183 29.33 10.15 -47.31
N PRO A 184 28.62 11.12 -47.94
CA PRO A 184 28.79 12.54 -47.68
C PRO A 184 28.20 12.95 -46.31
N PRO A 185 28.75 13.99 -45.63
CA PRO A 185 28.18 14.52 -44.40
C PRO A 185 27.10 15.56 -44.76
N GLY A 186 25.84 15.27 -44.44
CA GLY A 186 24.78 16.26 -44.66
C GLY A 186 23.36 15.73 -44.66
N ALA A 187 22.94 15.05 -43.59
CA ALA A 187 21.53 14.85 -43.33
C ALA A 187 21.28 15.02 -41.83
N ALA A 188 20.93 16.25 -41.46
CA ALA A 188 20.36 16.55 -40.16
C ALA A 188 19.06 15.76 -40.01
N GLU A 189 19.11 14.72 -39.18
CA GLU A 189 17.96 13.95 -38.74
C GLU A 189 17.07 14.88 -37.90
N ARG A 190 16.06 15.48 -38.56
CA ARG A 190 14.98 16.21 -37.87
C ARG A 190 14.22 15.22 -37.01
N ALA A 191 14.53 15.23 -35.71
CA ALA A 191 13.68 14.62 -34.70
C ALA A 191 12.23 15.13 -34.85
N PRO A 192 11.20 14.28 -34.76
CA PRO A 192 9.81 14.73 -34.80
C PRO A 192 9.52 15.57 -33.56
N ALA A 193 9.36 16.88 -33.77
CA ALA A 193 8.86 17.80 -32.78
C ALA A 193 7.49 17.31 -32.28
N ARG A 194 7.46 16.77 -31.06
CA ARG A 194 6.20 16.48 -30.35
C ARG A 194 5.49 17.81 -30.15
N ALA A 195 4.54 18.11 -31.03
CA ALA A 195 3.64 19.25 -30.90
C ALA A 195 2.97 19.18 -29.52
N ALA A 196 3.30 20.14 -28.65
CA ALA A 196 2.61 20.35 -27.41
C ALA A 196 1.13 20.59 -27.73
N ARG A 197 0.28 19.59 -27.46
CA ARG A 197 -1.17 19.73 -27.57
C ARG A 197 -1.56 20.86 -26.62
N ARG A 198 -1.90 22.03 -27.16
CA ARG A 198 -2.52 23.11 -26.40
C ARG A 198 -3.84 22.55 -25.88
N VAL A 199 -3.86 22.22 -24.59
CA VAL A 199 -5.09 21.86 -23.90
C VAL A 199 -5.95 23.11 -23.90
N ASP A 200 -7.10 23.04 -24.57
CA ASP A 200 -8.02 24.14 -24.69
C ASP A 200 -8.54 24.52 -23.29
N SER A 201 -8.28 25.76 -22.87
CA SER A 201 -8.67 26.29 -21.55
C SER A 201 -10.17 26.16 -21.28
N ARG A 202 -10.99 26.06 -22.33
CA ARG A 202 -12.43 25.82 -22.22
C ARG A 202 -12.76 24.42 -21.70
N LEU A 203 -11.98 23.40 -22.08
CA LEU A 203 -12.12 22.04 -21.56
C LEU A 203 -11.73 21.95 -20.09
N LEU A 204 -10.70 22.70 -19.66
CA LEU A 204 -10.32 22.80 -18.25
C LEU A 204 -11.41 23.48 -17.41
N LEU A 205 -12.02 24.55 -17.90
CA LEU A 205 -13.14 25.22 -17.22
C LEU A 205 -14.39 24.32 -17.15
N ALA A 206 -14.69 23.57 -18.21
CA ALA A 206 -15.79 22.61 -18.20
C ALA A 206 -15.56 21.46 -17.19
N ALA A 207 -14.33 20.93 -17.12
CA ALA A 207 -13.98 19.90 -16.14
C ALA A 207 -14.08 20.43 -14.70
N LEU A 208 -13.62 21.65 -14.44
CA LEU A 208 -13.72 22.28 -13.12
C LEU A 208 -15.19 22.51 -12.72
N GLY A 209 -16.02 22.98 -13.66
CA GLY A 209 -17.46 23.17 -13.43
C GLY A 209 -18.17 21.86 -13.08
N LEU A 210 -17.80 20.75 -13.72
CA LEU A 210 -18.38 19.43 -13.45
C LEU A 210 -18.00 18.91 -12.05
N VAL A 211 -16.76 19.15 -11.61
CA VAL A 211 -16.32 18.82 -10.24
C VAL A 211 -17.10 19.64 -9.21
N VAL A 212 -17.26 20.95 -9.41
CA VAL A 212 -18.03 21.79 -8.48
C VAL A 212 -19.51 21.37 -8.44
N ALA A 213 -20.13 21.08 -9.60
CA ALA A 213 -21.49 20.58 -9.66
C ALA A 213 -21.66 19.25 -8.89
N SER A 214 -20.70 18.33 -9.02
CA SER A 214 -20.71 17.06 -8.28
C SER A 214 -20.62 17.26 -6.77
N LEU A 215 -19.82 18.22 -6.31
CA LEU A 215 -19.71 18.57 -4.88
C LEU A 215 -21.00 19.19 -4.35
N VAL A 216 -21.67 20.04 -5.12
CA VAL A 216 -22.96 20.63 -4.73
C VAL A 216 -24.03 19.55 -4.61
N VAL A 217 -24.11 18.60 -5.55
CA VAL A 217 -25.07 17.49 -5.47
C VAL A 217 -24.78 16.60 -4.26
N ALA A 218 -23.52 16.25 -4.01
CA ALA A 218 -23.13 15.47 -2.83
C ALA A 218 -23.47 16.20 -1.51
N PHE A 219 -23.27 17.52 -1.46
CA PHE A 219 -23.63 18.35 -0.32
C PHE A 219 -25.15 18.42 -0.07
N LEU A 220 -25.94 18.54 -1.14
CA LEU A 220 -27.41 18.54 -1.03
C LEU A 220 -27.96 17.19 -0.57
N ILE A 221 -27.40 16.07 -1.06
CA ILE A 221 -27.75 14.73 -0.59
C ILE A 221 -27.39 14.57 0.90
N GLY A 222 -26.21 15.06 1.32
CA GLY A 222 -25.80 15.02 2.73
C GLY A 222 -26.66 15.88 3.66
N ARG A 223 -27.12 17.05 3.19
CA ARG A 223 -28.03 17.94 3.93
C ARG A 223 -29.43 17.35 4.10
N ALA A 224 -29.94 16.62 3.11
CA ALA A 224 -31.26 15.97 3.21
C ALA A 224 -31.29 14.84 4.24
N SER A 225 -30.16 14.19 4.54
CA SER A 225 -30.04 13.17 5.58
C SER A 225 -29.72 13.71 6.98
N SER A 226 -29.60 15.03 7.11
CA SER A 226 -29.25 15.70 8.37
C SER A 226 -30.40 16.60 8.85
N ALA A 227 -31.64 16.14 8.72
CA ALA A 227 -32.77 16.76 9.43
C ALA A 227 -32.68 16.34 10.91
N PRO A 228 -32.58 17.28 11.87
CA PRO A 228 -32.66 16.93 13.28
C PRO A 228 -34.10 16.50 13.60
N ASP A 229 -34.24 15.32 14.20
CA ASP A 229 -35.47 14.88 14.87
C ASP A 229 -35.88 15.95 15.87
N GLY A 230 -36.95 16.68 15.56
CA GLY A 230 -37.52 17.73 16.37
C GLY A 230 -39.00 17.87 16.09
N GLU A 231 -39.78 17.72 17.17
CA GLU A 231 -41.19 18.05 17.32
C GLU A 231 -42.23 17.01 16.84
N ALA A 232 -42.73 16.27 17.83
CA ALA A 232 -43.94 15.46 17.78
C ALA A 232 -45.19 16.29 17.45
N ALA A 233 -46.04 15.74 16.57
CA ALA A 233 -47.45 16.10 16.49
C ALA A 233 -48.29 14.93 17.05
N PRO A 234 -49.26 15.17 17.95
CA PRO A 234 -50.11 14.12 18.47
C PRO A 234 -51.28 13.89 17.50
N ALA A 235 -51.33 12.70 16.88
CA ALA A 235 -52.52 12.22 16.19
C ALA A 235 -52.95 10.88 16.80
N SER A 236 -54.03 11.01 17.55
CA SER A 236 -54.91 10.02 18.18
C SER A 236 -55.05 8.65 17.50
N ALA A 237 -54.96 7.62 18.35
CA ALA A 237 -55.81 6.43 18.44
C ALA A 237 -55.95 5.45 17.25
N ALA A 238 -55.33 4.27 17.41
CA ALA A 238 -56.05 2.99 17.35
C ALA A 238 -55.23 1.86 18.00
N ALA A 239 -55.94 0.98 18.70
CA ALA A 239 -55.46 -0.07 19.57
C ALA A 239 -54.59 -1.15 18.89
N ALA A 240 -53.58 -1.65 19.61
CA ALA A 240 -53.47 -3.07 19.97
C ALA A 240 -52.23 -3.30 20.86
N SER A 241 -52.46 -3.90 22.02
CA SER A 241 -51.43 -4.46 22.88
C SER A 241 -50.60 -5.49 22.13
N ALA A 242 -49.31 -5.23 21.96
CA ALA A 242 -48.29 -6.23 21.73
C ALA A 242 -47.04 -5.86 22.53
N ALA A 243 -46.47 -6.85 23.21
CA ALA A 243 -45.32 -6.72 24.09
C ALA A 243 -44.13 -6.02 23.41
N PRO A 244 -43.29 -5.27 24.15
CA PRO A 244 -42.12 -4.59 23.59
C PRO A 244 -41.09 -5.64 23.16
N ALA A 245 -40.99 -5.88 21.85
CA ALA A 245 -39.82 -6.52 21.26
C ALA A 245 -38.60 -5.61 21.48
N PRO A 246 -37.40 -6.18 21.75
CA PRO A 246 -36.19 -5.39 21.92
C PRO A 246 -35.94 -4.55 20.64
N PRO A 247 -35.42 -3.31 20.78
CA PRO A 247 -35.17 -2.45 19.63
C PRO A 247 -34.24 -3.17 18.67
N THR A 248 -34.77 -3.54 17.50
CA THR A 248 -33.98 -4.02 16.38
C THR A 248 -33.16 -2.82 15.94
N THR A 249 -31.89 -2.80 16.32
CA THR A 249 -30.92 -1.82 15.85
C THR A 249 -30.89 -1.90 14.33
N ALA A 250 -31.51 -0.91 13.69
CA ALA A 250 -31.46 -0.73 12.25
C ALA A 250 -29.99 -0.67 11.86
N ARG A 251 -29.51 -1.76 11.24
CA ARG A 251 -28.11 -1.92 10.85
C ARG A 251 -27.84 -0.84 9.81
N PRO A 252 -26.93 0.12 10.06
CA PRO A 252 -26.64 1.13 9.07
C PRO A 252 -25.76 0.46 8.00
N ASP A 253 -26.41 -0.14 7.01
CA ASP A 253 -25.77 -0.86 5.90
C ASP A 253 -25.28 0.13 4.84
N GLY A 254 -24.20 0.84 5.17
CA GLY A 254 -23.51 1.74 4.25
C GLY A 254 -22.02 1.78 4.51
N VAL A 255 -21.21 1.90 3.45
CA VAL A 255 -19.75 2.07 3.55
C VAL A 255 -19.41 3.30 4.43
N ALA A 256 -20.20 4.37 4.31
CA ALA A 256 -20.07 5.57 5.13
C ALA A 256 -20.31 5.29 6.63
N ALA A 257 -21.33 4.51 6.98
CA ALA A 257 -21.61 4.14 8.37
C ALA A 257 -20.52 3.21 8.94
N ARG A 258 -19.96 2.30 8.14
CA ARG A 258 -18.82 1.48 8.55
C ARG A 258 -17.57 2.32 8.77
N ALA A 259 -17.35 3.34 7.94
CA ALA A 259 -16.25 4.29 8.11
C ALA A 259 -16.42 5.11 9.39
N ALA A 260 -17.63 5.64 9.64
CA ALA A 260 -17.94 6.38 10.86
C ALA A 260 -17.69 5.53 12.13
N ALA A 261 -18.21 4.30 12.15
CA ALA A 261 -17.99 3.38 13.26
C ALA A 261 -16.50 2.98 13.45
N ALA A 262 -15.71 2.96 12.38
CA ALA A 262 -14.27 2.72 12.47
C ALA A 262 -13.51 3.92 13.05
N ILE A 263 -13.93 5.14 12.69
CA ILE A 263 -13.37 6.39 13.21
C ILE A 263 -13.68 6.52 14.70
N GLU A 264 -14.92 6.26 15.12
CA GLU A 264 -15.30 6.31 16.55
C GLU A 264 -14.46 5.37 17.41
N ARG A 265 -14.25 4.12 16.98
CA ARG A 265 -13.38 3.17 17.70
C ARG A 265 -11.93 3.64 17.79
N ARG A 266 -11.42 4.31 16.74
CA ARG A 266 -10.07 4.86 16.74
C ARG A 266 -9.96 6.04 17.70
N ILE A 267 -10.95 6.93 17.73
CA ILE A 267 -10.98 8.07 18.67
C ILE A 267 -11.04 7.56 20.11
N GLU A 268 -11.85 6.54 20.39
CA GLU A 268 -11.93 5.93 21.71
C GLU A 268 -10.58 5.29 22.13
N SER A 269 -9.88 4.65 21.18
CA SER A 269 -8.54 4.12 21.42
C SER A 269 -7.52 5.23 21.73
N VAL A 270 -7.58 6.37 21.04
CA VAL A 270 -6.73 7.54 21.33
C VAL A 270 -7.08 8.14 22.69
N ALA A 271 -8.37 8.26 23.02
CA ALA A 271 -8.82 8.76 24.31
C ALA A 271 -8.27 7.92 25.46
N ARG A 272 -8.32 6.59 25.34
CA ARG A 272 -7.74 5.67 26.35
C ARG A 272 -6.23 5.78 26.43
N ALA A 273 -5.53 5.81 25.29
CA ALA A 273 -4.07 5.92 25.26
C ALA A 273 -3.56 7.23 25.88
N CYS A 274 -4.34 8.30 25.79
CA CYS A 274 -4.03 9.61 26.33
C CYS A 274 -4.69 9.95 27.67
N GLU A 275 -5.42 8.99 28.27
CA GLU A 275 -6.17 9.18 29.52
C GLU A 275 -7.14 10.39 29.49
N ILE A 276 -7.85 10.54 28.36
CA ILE A 276 -8.82 11.62 28.13
C ILE A 276 -10.24 11.08 28.29
N PRO A 277 -11.12 11.78 29.03
CA PRO A 277 -12.51 11.36 29.14
C PRO A 277 -13.21 11.37 27.78
N PRO A 278 -14.11 10.41 27.51
CA PRO A 278 -14.83 10.32 26.24
C PRO A 278 -15.66 11.59 26.00
N GLY A 279 -15.85 11.94 24.73
CA GLY A 279 -16.59 13.13 24.32
C GLY A 279 -16.71 13.22 22.80
N ALA A 280 -17.17 14.37 22.30
CA ALA A 280 -17.21 14.63 20.86
C ALA A 280 -15.83 14.42 20.23
N ALA A 281 -15.81 13.86 19.02
CA ALA A 281 -14.60 13.51 18.27
C ALA A 281 -13.54 14.64 18.26
N ASP A 282 -13.99 15.86 17.93
CA ASP A 282 -13.13 17.03 17.84
C ASP A 282 -12.51 17.42 19.19
N ASP A 283 -13.27 17.31 20.28
CA ASP A 283 -12.80 17.65 21.61
C ASP A 283 -11.83 16.62 22.18
N VAL A 284 -12.01 15.34 21.84
CA VAL A 284 -11.09 14.25 22.21
C VAL A 284 -9.77 14.42 21.46
N MET A 285 -9.81 14.69 20.15
CA MET A 285 -8.60 14.88 19.34
C MET A 285 -7.81 16.13 19.75
N ARG A 286 -8.50 17.24 20.06
CA ARG A 286 -7.84 18.47 20.56
C ARG A 286 -7.11 18.21 21.88
N ARG A 287 -7.78 17.57 22.85
CA ARG A 287 -7.17 17.21 24.14
C ARG A 287 -6.06 16.17 23.97
N ALA A 288 -6.18 15.26 23.02
CA ALA A 288 -5.15 14.25 22.72
C ALA A 288 -3.89 14.92 22.17
N PHE A 289 -4.05 15.94 21.33
CA PHE A 289 -2.94 16.74 20.85
C PHE A 289 -2.28 17.55 21.97
N GLU A 290 -3.05 18.16 22.87
CA GLU A 290 -2.50 18.91 24.00
C GLU A 290 -1.76 18.02 25.01
N ARG A 291 -2.24 16.79 25.24
CA ARG A 291 -1.72 15.89 26.28
C ARG A 291 -0.65 14.91 25.80
N CYS A 292 -0.77 14.43 24.57
CA CYS A 292 0.12 13.43 23.96
C CYS A 292 0.80 13.90 22.67
N GLY A 293 0.47 15.10 22.18
CA GLY A 293 1.05 15.62 20.96
C GLY A 293 2.55 15.89 21.11
N PRO A 294 3.26 16.07 19.98
CA PRO A 294 4.67 16.44 20.01
C PRO A 294 4.81 17.75 20.79
N ALA A 295 5.64 17.75 21.83
CA ALA A 295 5.88 18.93 22.65
C ALA A 295 6.19 20.12 21.72
N PRO A 296 5.46 21.25 21.86
CA PRO A 296 5.73 22.40 21.02
C PRO A 296 7.20 22.80 21.22
N THR A 297 7.96 22.79 20.14
CA THR A 297 9.33 23.29 20.15
C THR A 297 9.29 24.74 20.63
N HIS A 298 9.73 24.98 21.87
CA HIS A 298 9.86 26.29 22.51
C HIS A 298 10.96 27.16 21.85
N ALA A 299 10.99 27.25 20.52
CA ALA A 299 12.07 27.88 19.76
C ALA A 299 11.76 29.32 19.29
N ALA A 300 10.63 29.93 19.69
CA ALA A 300 10.24 31.24 19.12
C ALA A 300 9.70 32.29 20.11
N GLN A 301 9.94 32.17 21.42
CA GLN A 301 9.43 33.15 22.41
C GLN A 301 10.48 33.65 23.43
N ARG A 302 11.74 33.80 23.01
CA ARG A 302 12.66 34.75 23.64
C ARG A 302 13.31 35.65 22.57
N ALA A 303 12.49 36.46 21.92
CA ALA A 303 12.95 37.77 21.48
C ALA A 303 12.87 38.68 22.71
N ALA A 304 13.99 38.80 23.43
CA ALA A 304 14.16 39.86 24.42
C ALA A 304 14.04 41.21 23.68
N PRO A 305 13.36 42.22 24.24
CA PRO A 305 13.41 43.56 23.68
C PRO A 305 14.84 44.10 23.89
N ALA A 306 15.64 44.10 22.83
CA ALA A 306 16.88 44.84 22.80
C ALA A 306 16.53 46.33 22.93
N GLN A 307 16.90 46.89 24.07
CA GLN A 307 16.92 48.31 24.34
C GLN A 307 17.66 49.03 23.22
N GLY A 308 17.04 50.11 22.72
CA GLY A 308 17.67 51.01 21.77
C GLY A 308 18.96 51.57 22.36
N SER A 309 20.01 51.52 21.56
CA SER A 309 21.17 52.38 21.72
C SER A 309 21.51 52.91 20.34
N ASP A 310 21.20 54.19 20.19
CA ASP A 310 21.71 55.07 19.14
C ASP A 310 23.23 54.93 19.00
N ALA A 311 23.69 54.65 17.77
CA ALA A 311 24.97 55.13 17.28
C ALA A 311 24.98 55.10 15.74
N PRO A 312 25.50 56.15 15.07
CA PRO A 312 25.26 56.40 13.66
C PRO A 312 26.25 55.68 12.72
N ALA A 313 25.81 55.61 11.46
CA ALA A 313 26.42 54.94 10.33
C ALA A 313 27.86 55.37 10.01
N GLU A 314 28.71 54.37 9.75
CA GLU A 314 29.98 54.53 9.04
C GLU A 314 29.96 53.67 7.77
N VAL A 315 30.20 54.34 6.63
CA VAL A 315 30.19 53.81 5.27
C VAL A 315 31.52 53.09 4.99
N PRO A 316 31.52 51.88 4.39
CA PRO A 316 32.68 51.42 3.65
C PRO A 316 32.50 51.65 2.15
N ALA A 317 33.42 52.44 1.61
CA ALA A 317 33.60 52.73 0.22
C ALA A 317 33.85 51.47 -0.64
N ALA A 318 33.42 51.58 -1.89
CA ALA A 318 33.60 50.62 -2.97
C ALA A 318 35.06 50.44 -3.42
N ARG A 319 35.37 49.26 -3.99
CA ARG A 319 36.24 48.99 -5.17
C ARG A 319 36.58 47.48 -5.29
N PRO A 320 37.07 46.97 -6.45
CA PRO A 320 36.42 46.91 -7.76
C PRO A 320 36.44 45.46 -8.34
N ASP A 321 35.77 45.28 -9.48
CA ASP A 321 35.72 44.06 -10.28
C ASP A 321 37.09 43.47 -10.66
N ALA A 322 37.21 42.15 -10.60
CA ALA A 322 38.22 41.37 -11.31
C ALA A 322 37.54 40.23 -12.09
N PRO A 323 37.71 40.12 -13.42
CA PRO A 323 37.15 39.05 -14.21
C PRO A 323 38.15 37.89 -14.37
N GLY A 324 37.62 36.66 -14.36
CA GLY A 324 38.29 35.51 -14.96
C GLY A 324 38.89 34.50 -13.97
N ALA A 325 38.08 33.55 -13.52
CA ALA A 325 38.56 32.23 -13.14
C ALA A 325 37.50 31.17 -13.47
N ALA A 326 37.87 30.22 -14.33
CA ALA A 326 37.07 29.06 -14.72
C ALA A 326 36.59 28.25 -13.49
N PRO A 327 35.47 27.50 -13.58
CA PRO A 327 34.99 26.70 -12.46
C PRO A 327 35.92 25.50 -12.25
N ARG A 328 36.86 25.66 -11.32
CA ARG A 328 37.64 24.56 -10.75
C ARG A 328 36.66 23.74 -9.92
N ALA A 329 36.44 22.49 -10.33
CA ALA A 329 35.70 21.50 -9.56
C ALA A 329 36.36 21.37 -8.17
N ALA A 330 35.77 22.04 -7.19
CA ALA A 330 36.15 21.90 -5.80
C ALA A 330 35.72 20.51 -5.35
N ALA A 331 36.67 19.58 -5.37
CA ALA A 331 36.64 18.40 -4.52
C ALA A 331 36.63 18.87 -3.06
N ALA A 332 35.44 19.13 -2.53
CA ALA A 332 35.24 19.42 -1.12
C ALA A 332 35.30 18.12 -0.32
N ALA A 333 36.51 17.56 -0.21
CA ALA A 333 36.89 16.75 0.94
C ALA A 333 37.07 17.70 2.13
N ALA A 334 35.96 18.11 2.75
CA ALA A 334 35.96 18.93 3.95
C ALA A 334 35.63 18.05 5.16
N ASN A 335 36.71 17.63 5.84
CA ASN A 335 36.83 17.31 7.26
C ASN A 335 35.51 17.04 8.00
N ALA A 336 35.18 15.77 8.19
CA ALA A 336 34.12 15.36 9.10
C ALA A 336 34.55 15.72 10.54
N PRO A 337 33.73 16.46 11.32
CA PRO A 337 34.02 16.69 12.72
C PRO A 337 33.95 15.35 13.47
N ALA A 338 34.96 15.10 14.31
CA ALA A 338 35.04 13.95 15.21
C ALA A 338 33.97 14.05 16.32
N GLY A 339 32.71 13.84 15.95
CA GLY A 339 31.62 13.52 16.86
C GLY A 339 31.04 12.19 16.40
N GLY A 340 30.73 11.29 17.33
CA GLY A 340 30.25 9.93 17.04
C GLY A 340 29.09 9.90 16.03
N ASN A 341 28.76 8.71 15.52
CA ASN A 341 27.89 8.50 14.35
C ASN A 341 26.55 9.28 14.38
N SER A 342 26.03 9.64 15.56
CA SER A 342 24.87 10.52 15.72
C SER A 342 25.08 11.95 15.20
N GLY A 343 26.26 12.53 15.37
CA GLY A 343 26.62 13.87 14.88
C GLY A 343 26.78 13.91 13.36
N CYS A 344 27.28 12.82 12.77
CA CYS A 344 27.47 12.68 11.33
C CYS A 344 26.13 12.65 10.58
N VAL A 345 25.17 11.83 11.04
CA VAL A 345 23.83 11.77 10.44
C VAL A 345 23.12 13.13 10.51
N GLY A 346 23.23 13.84 11.65
CA GLY A 346 22.68 15.19 11.80
C GLY A 346 23.31 16.21 10.85
N ALA A 347 24.60 16.10 10.55
CA ALA A 347 25.26 16.96 9.57
C ALA A 347 24.77 16.67 8.14
N CYS A 348 24.57 15.40 7.78
CA CYS A 348 24.00 15.01 6.50
C CYS A 348 22.57 15.54 6.31
N GLU A 349 21.76 15.53 7.37
CA GLU A 349 20.38 16.03 7.32
C GLU A 349 20.32 17.55 7.15
N ARG A 350 21.20 18.30 7.85
CA ARG A 350 21.35 19.75 7.63
C ARG A 350 21.78 20.06 6.20
N ARG A 351 22.72 19.29 5.62
CA ARG A 351 23.12 19.43 4.21
C ARG A 351 21.96 19.17 3.25
N HIS A 352 21.14 18.16 3.53
CA HIS A 352 19.95 17.86 2.72
C HIS A 352 18.94 19.01 2.77
N GLN A 353 18.64 19.55 3.96
CA GLN A 353 17.74 20.69 4.10
C GLN A 353 18.29 21.93 3.39
N ALA A 354 19.60 22.20 3.51
CA ALA A 354 20.26 23.28 2.79
C ALA A 354 20.19 23.09 1.25
N CYS A 355 20.40 21.87 0.75
CA CYS A 355 20.27 21.54 -0.67
C CYS A 355 18.85 21.81 -1.17
N ARG A 356 17.83 21.35 -0.43
CA ARG A 356 16.43 21.60 -0.76
C ARG A 356 16.12 23.09 -0.81
N ALA A 357 16.55 23.84 0.21
CA ALA A 357 16.28 25.27 0.32
C ALA A 357 17.01 26.11 -0.75
N THR A 358 18.27 25.78 -1.06
CA THR A 358 19.12 26.61 -1.94
C THR A 358 19.06 26.20 -3.41
N GLN A 359 19.00 24.90 -3.70
CA GLN A 359 19.09 24.38 -5.07
C GLN A 359 17.72 24.12 -5.70
N CYS A 360 16.78 23.56 -4.93
CA CYS A 360 15.46 23.21 -5.45
C CYS A 360 14.43 24.34 -5.29
N GLY A 361 14.64 25.26 -4.35
CA GLY A 361 13.74 26.37 -4.07
C GLY A 361 12.45 25.94 -3.35
N LYS A 362 11.46 26.83 -3.28
CA LYS A 362 10.15 26.52 -2.72
C LYS A 362 9.37 25.61 -3.67
N GLU A 363 8.51 24.77 -3.10
CA GLU A 363 7.68 23.84 -3.88
C GLU A 363 6.80 24.61 -4.87
N PRO A 364 6.89 24.29 -6.18
CA PRO A 364 6.14 25.02 -7.19
C PRO A 364 4.65 24.66 -7.14
N THR A 365 3.79 25.66 -7.27
CA THR A 365 2.34 25.47 -7.38
C THR A 365 1.89 25.10 -8.79
N GLN A 366 2.75 25.31 -9.79
CA GLN A 366 2.47 24.97 -11.18
C GLN A 366 2.93 23.54 -11.50
N GLY A 367 2.01 22.70 -11.98
CA GLY A 367 2.28 21.29 -12.30
C GLY A 367 3.43 21.09 -13.31
N SER A 368 3.64 22.03 -14.24
CA SER A 368 4.74 21.98 -15.22
C SER A 368 6.13 22.08 -14.59
N GLN A 369 6.26 22.74 -13.45
CA GLN A 369 7.52 22.90 -12.73
C GLN A 369 7.77 21.81 -11.70
N TYR A 370 6.71 21.05 -11.34
CA TYR A 370 6.78 20.01 -10.33
C TYR A 370 7.77 18.90 -10.70
N GLN A 371 7.82 18.51 -11.96
CA GLN A 371 8.74 17.47 -12.42
C GLN A 371 10.22 17.89 -12.27
N ARG A 372 10.53 19.16 -12.50
CA ARG A 372 11.89 19.70 -12.31
C ARG A 372 12.26 19.75 -10.82
N TYR A 373 11.32 20.17 -9.97
CA TYR A 373 11.49 20.19 -8.52
C TYR A 373 11.69 18.78 -7.95
N GLN A 374 10.90 17.80 -8.40
CA GLN A 374 11.04 16.39 -8.01
C GLN A 374 12.40 15.80 -8.44
N ASN A 375 12.86 16.10 -9.65
CA ASN A 375 14.19 15.68 -10.10
C ASN A 375 15.29 16.30 -9.22
N CYS A 376 15.18 17.59 -8.87
CA CYS A 376 16.12 18.24 -7.96
C CYS A 376 16.11 17.60 -6.57
N LEU A 377 14.92 17.38 -5.99
CA LEU A 377 14.77 16.72 -4.70
C LEU A 377 15.38 15.32 -4.69
N SER A 378 15.18 14.53 -5.74
CA SER A 378 15.76 13.19 -5.86
C SER A 378 17.29 13.23 -5.81
N THR A 379 17.91 14.24 -6.44
CA THR A 379 19.37 14.43 -6.42
C THR A 379 19.87 14.83 -5.03
N CYS A 380 19.17 15.77 -4.36
CA CYS A 380 19.49 16.14 -2.98
C CYS A 380 19.36 14.95 -2.02
N LEU A 381 18.33 14.11 -2.19
CA LEU A 381 18.12 12.90 -1.38
C LEU A 381 19.19 11.85 -1.63
N GLU A 382 19.64 11.68 -2.87
CA GLU A 382 20.73 10.75 -3.20
C GLU A 382 22.06 11.17 -2.55
N GLN A 383 22.36 12.47 -2.53
CA GLN A 383 23.55 12.97 -1.82
C GLN A 383 23.43 12.77 -0.30
N ALA A 384 22.24 12.97 0.25
CA ALA A 384 21.97 12.76 1.67
C ALA A 384 22.11 11.28 2.06
N SER A 385 21.62 10.36 1.24
CA SER A 385 21.73 8.91 1.50
C SER A 385 23.19 8.44 1.41
N ARG A 386 23.96 8.91 0.42
CA ARG A 386 25.40 8.65 0.33
C ARG A 386 26.15 9.18 1.55
N CYS A 387 25.81 10.39 2.00
CA CYS A 387 26.39 10.98 3.21
C CYS A 387 26.09 10.11 4.45
N ARG A 388 24.83 9.67 4.62
CA ARG A 388 24.43 8.80 5.75
C ARG A 388 25.12 7.43 5.70
N LEU A 389 25.28 6.84 4.52
CA LEU A 389 26.01 5.58 4.36
C LEU A 389 27.50 5.71 4.74
N GLY A 390 28.11 6.87 4.52
CA GLY A 390 29.49 7.14 4.96
C GLY A 390 29.63 7.44 6.45
N CYS A 391 28.52 7.57 7.19
CA CYS A 391 28.50 7.75 8.64
C CYS A 391 28.36 6.43 9.43
N LEU A 392 28.13 5.32 8.74
CA LEU A 392 28.11 3.97 9.29
C LEU A 392 29.51 3.39 9.23
#